data_AF-A0A6G3XEQ3-F1
#
_entry.id   AF-A0A6G3XEQ3-F1
#
_cell.length_a   1.000
_cell.length_b   1.000
_cell.length_c   1.000
_cell.angle_alpha   90.00
_cell.angle_beta   90.00
_cell.angle_gamma   90.00
#
_symmetry.space_group_name_H-M   'P 1'
#
loop_
_entity.id
_entity.type
_entity.pdbx_description
1 polymer ?
#
loop_
_entity_poly.entity_id
_entity_poly.type
_entity_poly.pdbx_seq_one_letter_code
_entity_poly.pdbx_strand_id
1 'polypeptide(L)'
;AANVQAGACTKASRILHGVWLLLFAALFPAVLGLIPVAALAGILVHAGAKLIPVATFRPLWREHRGEAVVLVVTALAIVFTDMFMGVLLGIGLAVIK
;
A
#
# COMPACT_ATOMS: atom_id res chain seq x y z
N ALA A 1 2.53 -7.43 -10.12
CA ALA A 1 1.56 -8.50 -10.44
C ALA A 1 0.97 -8.34 -11.84
N ALA A 2 0.21 -7.26 -12.10
CA ALA A 2 -0.46 -7.04 -13.39
C ALA A 2 0.46 -7.19 -14.62
N ASN A 3 1.66 -6.60 -14.57
CA ASN A 3 2.64 -6.71 -15.67
C ASN A 3 3.07 -8.15 -15.96
N VAL A 4 3.29 -8.94 -14.91
CA VAL A 4 3.72 -10.35 -15.03
C VAL A 4 2.55 -11.22 -15.49
N GLN A 5 1.34 -10.95 -15.00
CA GLN A 5 0.11 -11.62 -15.46
C GLN A 5 -0.20 -11.32 -16.94
N ALA A 6 0.19 -10.13 -17.43
CA ALA A 6 0.12 -9.76 -18.84
C ALA A 6 1.28 -10.31 -19.69
N GLY A 7 2.13 -11.18 -19.14
CA GLY A 7 3.23 -11.83 -19.87
C GLY A 7 4.44 -10.92 -20.14
N ALA A 8 4.59 -9.79 -19.44
CA ALA A 8 5.73 -8.91 -19.65
C ALA A 8 7.04 -9.55 -19.13
N CYS A 9 7.98 -9.80 -20.04
CA CYS A 9 9.28 -10.39 -19.73
C CYS A 9 10.43 -9.37 -19.63
N THR A 10 10.18 -8.09 -19.96
CA THR A 10 11.25 -7.07 -20.08
C THR A 10 10.95 -5.80 -19.30
N LYS A 11 12.00 -5.02 -18.99
CA LYS A 11 11.89 -3.72 -18.32
C LYS A 11 11.11 -2.68 -19.14
N ALA A 12 11.02 -2.87 -20.46
CA ALA A 12 10.34 -1.96 -21.39
C ALA A 12 8.87 -1.73 -21.00
N SER A 13 8.18 -2.75 -20.49
CA SER A 13 6.77 -2.64 -20.13
C SER A 13 6.53 -1.66 -18.96
N ARG A 14 7.42 -1.60 -17.96
CA ARG A 14 7.35 -0.59 -16.88
C ARG A 14 7.60 0.81 -17.42
N ILE A 15 8.56 0.96 -18.34
CA ILE A 15 8.89 2.24 -18.95
C ILE A 15 7.70 2.74 -19.77
N LEU A 16 7.14 1.91 -20.65
CA LEU A 16 5.97 2.26 -21.45
C LEU A 16 4.77 2.60 -20.57
N HIS A 17 4.53 1.88 -19.47
CA HIS A 17 3.47 2.24 -18.53
C HIS A 17 3.67 3.64 -17.94
N GLY A 18 4.90 3.98 -17.53
CA GLY A 18 5.24 5.32 -17.05
C GLY A 18 5.06 6.39 -18.13
N VAL A 19 5.45 6.10 -19.37
CA VAL A 19 5.26 7.01 -20.52
C VAL A 19 3.77 7.26 -20.77
N TRP A 20 2.93 6.22 -20.73
CA TRP A 20 1.48 6.37 -20.87
C TRP A 20 0.88 7.21 -19.75
N LEU A 21 1.27 6.96 -18.49
CA LEU A 21 0.82 7.77 -17.35
C LEU A 21 1.18 9.24 -17.53
N LEU A 22 2.42 9.54 -17.94
CA LEU A 22 2.88 10.90 -18.17
C LEU A 22 2.11 11.57 -19.32
N LEU A 23 1.90 10.85 -20.43
CA LEU A 23 1.19 11.36 -21.59
C LEU A 23 -0.26 11.70 -21.24
N PHE A 24 -0.99 10.82 -20.55
CA PHE A 24 -2.37 11.09 -20.15
C PHE A 24 -2.46 12.21 -19.10
N ALA A 25 -1.54 12.25 -18.14
CA ALA A 25 -1.50 13.31 -17.14
C ALA A 25 -1.23 14.70 -17.75
N ALA A 26 -0.34 14.78 -18.74
CA ALA A 26 0.01 16.04 -19.40
C ALA A 26 -1.05 16.50 -20.40
N LEU A 27 -1.67 15.57 -21.14
CA LEU A 27 -2.57 15.89 -22.25
C LEU A 27 -4.04 16.07 -21.83
N PHE A 28 -4.48 15.45 -20.72
CA PHE A 28 -5.88 15.46 -20.28
C PHE A 28 -6.12 16.00 -18.85
N PRO A 29 -5.49 17.11 -18.41
CA PRO A 29 -5.71 17.63 -17.06
C PRO A 29 -7.16 18.06 -16.79
N ALA A 30 -7.84 18.61 -17.80
CA ALA A 30 -9.24 19.03 -17.69
C ALA A 30 -10.19 17.85 -17.41
N VAL A 31 -9.95 16.70 -18.04
CA VAL A 31 -10.76 15.49 -17.82
C VAL A 31 -10.44 14.88 -16.45
N LEU A 32 -9.17 14.85 -16.06
CA LEU A 32 -8.76 14.36 -14.74
C LEU A 32 -9.37 15.20 -13.60
N GLY A 33 -9.52 16.51 -13.81
CA GLY A 33 -10.18 17.41 -12.85
C GLY A 33 -11.68 17.14 -12.67
N LEU A 34 -12.33 16.44 -13.60
CA LEU A 34 -13.74 16.04 -13.47
C LEU A 34 -13.92 14.78 -12.62
N ILE A 35 -12.84 14.07 -12.29
CA ILE A 35 -12.92 12.83 -11.52
C ILE A 35 -13.42 13.16 -10.11
N PRO A 36 -14.58 12.62 -9.68
CA PRO A 36 -15.09 12.88 -8.35
C PRO A 36 -14.14 12.34 -7.29
N VAL A 37 -13.86 13.13 -6.25
CA VAL A 37 -12.99 12.72 -5.12
C VAL A 37 -13.52 11.44 -4.46
N ALA A 38 -14.84 11.23 -4.45
CA ALA A 38 -15.46 10.02 -3.95
C ALA A 38 -15.00 8.74 -4.70
N ALA A 39 -14.78 8.83 -6.01
CA ALA A 39 -14.27 7.70 -6.79
C ALA A 39 -12.82 7.38 -6.43
N LEU A 40 -11.97 8.40 -6.26
CA LEU A 40 -10.58 8.24 -5.83
C LEU A 40 -10.49 7.66 -4.41
N ALA A 41 -11.30 8.17 -3.48
CA ALA A 41 -11.41 7.63 -2.13
C ALA A 41 -11.85 6.16 -2.15
N GLY A 42 -12.85 5.81 -2.97
CA GLY A 42 -13.31 4.42 -3.12
C GLY A 42 -12.20 3.49 -3.61
N ILE A 43 -11.42 3.91 -4.61
CA ILE A 43 -10.27 3.13 -5.10
C ILE A 43 -9.21 2.98 -4.01
N LEU A 44 -8.90 4.05 -3.26
CA LEU A 44 -7.91 4.02 -2.20
C LEU A 44 -8.32 3.08 -1.06
N VAL A 45 -9.58 3.15 -0.61
CA VAL A 45 -10.13 2.26 0.41
C VAL A 45 -10.10 0.81 -0.06
N HIS A 46 -10.51 0.54 -1.31
CA HIS A 46 -10.48 -0.81 -1.88
C HIS A 46 -9.05 -1.37 -1.96
N ALA A 47 -8.10 -0.57 -2.46
CA ALA A 47 -6.70 -0.95 -2.55
C ALA A 47 -6.09 -1.18 -1.16
N GLY A 48 -6.36 -0.29 -0.20
CA GLY A 48 -5.91 -0.42 1.18
C GLY A 48 -6.48 -1.66 1.86
N ALA A 49 -7.77 -1.94 1.70
CA ALA A 49 -8.42 -3.12 2.26
C ALA A 49 -7.77 -4.44 1.78
N LYS A 50 -7.31 -4.49 0.53
CA LYS A 50 -6.59 -5.65 -0.03
C LYS A 50 -5.18 -5.85 0.54
N LEU A 51 -4.58 -4.81 1.13
CA LEU A 51 -3.26 -4.90 1.76
C LEU A 51 -3.32 -5.42 3.19
N ILE A 52 -4.48 -5.36 3.85
CA ILE A 52 -4.63 -5.83 5.23
C ILE A 52 -4.56 -7.36 5.23
N PRO A 53 -3.62 -7.98 5.98
CA PRO A 53 -3.44 -9.43 6.01
C PRO A 53 -4.47 -10.09 6.95
N VAL A 54 -5.77 -9.91 6.68
CA VAL A 54 -6.86 -10.33 7.57
C VAL A 54 -6.84 -11.85 7.83
N ALA A 55 -6.52 -12.63 6.81
CA ALA A 55 -6.45 -14.09 6.89
C ALA A 55 -5.25 -14.58 7.74
N THR A 56 -4.12 -13.87 7.67
CA THR A 56 -2.88 -14.24 8.38
C THR A 56 -2.85 -13.71 9.81
N PHE A 57 -3.63 -12.67 10.11
CA PHE A 57 -3.66 -12.05 11.44
C PHE A 57 -4.15 -13.01 12.55
N ARG A 58 -5.18 -13.82 12.26
CA ARG A 58 -5.73 -14.78 13.25
C ARG A 58 -4.69 -15.84 13.66
N PRO A 59 -4.03 -16.56 12.74
CA PRO A 59 -2.91 -17.44 13.08
C PRO A 59 -1.79 -16.71 13.82
N LEU A 60 -1.39 -15.52 13.34
CA LEU A 60 -0.30 -14.74 13.94
C LEU A 60 -0.59 -14.39 15.41
N TRP A 61 -1.82 -13.99 15.73
CA TRP A 61 -2.23 -13.71 17.10
C TRP A 61 -2.20 -14.97 18.00
N ARG A 62 -2.49 -16.15 17.44
CA ARG A 62 -2.54 -17.39 18.22
C ARG A 62 -1.15 -17.99 18.44
N GLU A 63 -0.30 -17.96 17.40
CA GLU A 63 1.00 -18.64 17.37
C GLU A 63 2.15 -17.70 17.75
N HIS A 64 2.08 -16.41 17.40
CA HIS A 64 3.16 -15.43 17.60
C HIS A 64 2.63 -14.10 18.16
N ARG A 65 2.08 -14.14 19.38
CA ARG A 65 1.48 -12.96 20.06
C ARG A 65 2.37 -11.71 20.04
N GLY A 66 3.67 -11.87 20.25
CA GLY A 66 4.61 -10.75 20.20
C GLY A 66 4.62 -10.06 18.84
N GLU A 67 4.66 -10.81 17.72
CA GLU A 67 4.64 -10.22 16.37
C GLU A 67 3.31 -9.54 16.08
N ALA A 68 2.20 -10.12 16.54
CA ALA A 68 0.90 -9.50 16.37
C ALA A 68 0.79 -8.18 17.14
N VAL A 69 1.37 -8.10 18.35
CA VAL A 69 1.46 -6.84 19.11
C VAL A 69 2.33 -5.82 18.40
N VAL A 70 3.54 -6.19 17.93
CA VAL A 70 4.40 -5.27 17.19
C VAL A 70 3.69 -4.73 15.94
N LEU A 71 2.98 -5.59 15.19
CA LEU A 71 2.20 -5.19 14.03
C LEU A 71 1.11 -4.18 14.39
N VAL A 72 0.31 -4.45 15.43
CA VAL A 72 -0.78 -3.57 15.85
C VAL A 72 -0.23 -2.23 16.35
N VAL A 73 0.80 -2.25 17.18
CA VAL A 73 1.42 -1.02 17.71
C VAL A 73 2.03 -0.20 16.58
N THR A 74 2.72 -0.83 15.62
CA THR A 74 3.28 -0.15 14.45
C THR A 74 2.17 0.48 13.60
N ALA A 75 1.09 -0.25 13.33
CA ALA A 75 -0.04 0.26 12.56
C ALA A 75 -0.71 1.46 13.25
N LEU A 76 -0.96 1.37 14.56
CA LEU A 76 -1.52 2.48 15.34
C LEU A 76 -0.57 3.68 15.36
N ALA A 77 0.74 3.45 15.55
CA ALA A 77 1.73 4.52 15.51
C ALA A 77 1.71 5.26 14.17
N ILE A 78 1.65 4.56 13.03
CA ILE A 78 1.56 5.20 11.69
C ILE A 78 0.29 6.06 11.57
N VAL A 79 -0.83 5.59 12.11
CA VAL A 79 -2.12 6.31 12.04
C VAL A 79 -2.14 7.56 12.93
N PHE A 80 -1.52 7.50 14.11
CA PHE A 80 -1.54 8.60 15.09
C PHE A 80 -0.36 9.57 14.97
N THR A 81 0.74 9.15 14.33
CA THR A 81 1.93 9.96 14.12
C THR A 81 2.17 10.14 12.62
N ASP A 82 3.08 9.35 12.06
CA ASP A 82 3.43 9.35 10.66
C ASP A 82 4.12 8.03 10.29
N MET A 83 4.32 7.80 8.99
CA MET A 83 4.94 6.56 8.49
C MET A 83 6.39 6.40 8.99
N PHE A 84 7.15 7.48 9.13
CA PHE A 84 8.55 7.42 9.52
C PHE A 84 8.70 7.05 11.00
N MET A 85 8.03 7.77 11.89
CA MET A 85 8.02 7.46 13.34
C MET A 85 7.45 6.07 13.62
N GLY A 86 6.37 5.68 12.94
CA GLY A 86 5.78 4.36 13.07
C GLY A 86 6.75 3.23 12.70
N VAL A 87 7.49 3.38 11.59
CA VAL A 87 8.49 2.38 11.17
C VAL A 87 9.65 2.29 12.18
N LEU A 88 10.15 3.41 12.69
CA LEU A 88 11.22 3.39 13.70
C LEU A 88 10.78 2.67 14.98
N LEU A 89 9.56 2.94 15.43
CA LEU A 89 8.99 2.31 16.62
C LEU A 89 8.79 0.80 16.40
N GLY A 90 8.29 0.41 15.21
CA GLY A 90 8.13 -1.00 14.84
C GLY A 90 9.46 -1.76 14.81
N ILE A 91 10.52 -1.17 14.24
CA ILE A 91 11.87 -1.76 14.24
C ILE A 91 12.38 -1.88 15.68
N GLY A 92 12.25 -0.83 16.49
CA GLY A 92 12.68 -0.85 17.90
C GLY A 92 12.01 -1.96 18.70
N LEU A 93 10.68 -2.09 18.56
CA LEU A 93 9.93 -3.17 19.21
C LEU A 93 10.32 -4.57 18.70
N ALA A 94 10.58 -4.71 17.40
CA ALA A 94 11.00 -5.99 16.82
C ALA A 94 12.37 -6.47 17.34
N VAL A 95 13.25 -5.54 17.73
CA VAL A 95 14.56 -5.86 18.33
C VAL A 95 14.43 -6.24 19.81
N ILE A 96 13.46 -5.64 20.53
CA ILE A 96 13.29 -5.84 21.99
C ILE A 96 12.45 -7.09 22.32
N LYS A 97 11.54 -7.48 21.42
CA LYS A 97 10.63 -8.63 21.53
C LYS A 97 11.36 -9.97 21.51
#